data_AF-A0AB32VR31-F1
#
_entry.id   AF-A0AB32VR31-F1
#
_cell.length_a   1.000
_cell.length_b   1.000
_cell.length_c   1.000
_cell.angle_alpha   90.00
_cell.angle_beta   90.00
_cell.angle_gamma   90.00
#
_symmetry.space_group_name_H-M   'P 1'
#
loop_
_entity.id
_entity.type
_entity.pdbx_description
1 polymer ?
#
loop_
_entity_poly.entity_id
_entity_poly.type
_entity_poly.pdbx_seq_one_letter_code
_entity_poly.pdbx_strand_id
1 'polypeptide(L)'
;MKKKRATSSLARPPFKFGSKLVILVCAVLFLLAFLRLHFQTTLQSVISFYQASRVFGDDHFKCTPKIAFLFLARRNLPLDFLWGTFLKNVDTSMFSIYVHSEPGFVFNESNTRSAFFYGRQLNNSIQVEWGESSMIEAERLLFEAALDDPANQRFVLLSDSCIPLYSFGYVYSYLTSSSKSFVDSFIDVKENRYSPEMSPVIPKEKWRKGSQWIALIRRHAVIVVDDDFVFPVFRKFCKRWPPADLIKRRQILQAFVFQNGHNCIPDEHYVQTLLKMSGLENELERRTLTYSLWNQSAEAGERRSWHPFRFNHADASPQLIQDIKEVHTIGSRAPVD
;
A
#
# COMPACT_ATOMS: atom_id res chain seq x y z
N MET A 1 -32.53 89.12 16.87
CA MET A 1 -32.76 87.76 16.30
C MET A 1 -32.19 86.72 17.27
N LYS A 2 -33.04 85.99 18.02
CA LYS A 2 -32.63 84.94 18.97
C LYS A 2 -32.53 83.60 18.24
N LYS A 3 -31.32 83.02 18.17
CA LYS A 3 -31.10 81.67 17.64
C LYS A 3 -31.45 80.64 18.72
N LYS A 4 -32.46 79.80 18.47
CA LYS A 4 -32.80 78.62 19.28
C LYS A 4 -31.63 77.62 19.22
N ARG A 5 -31.16 77.16 20.39
CA ARG A 5 -30.22 76.04 20.52
C ARG A 5 -31.04 74.76 20.59
N ALA A 6 -30.93 73.90 19.57
CA ALA A 6 -31.50 72.57 19.59
C ALA A 6 -30.50 71.59 20.22
N THR A 7 -30.90 70.93 21.28
CA THR A 7 -30.29 69.71 21.81
C THR A 7 -31.21 68.55 21.45
N SER A 8 -30.75 67.60 20.64
CA SER A 8 -31.34 66.26 20.58
C SER A 8 -30.39 65.24 19.95
N SER A 9 -30.02 64.29 20.81
CA SER A 9 -29.60 62.89 20.59
C SER A 9 -28.72 62.53 19.37
N LEU A 10 -27.45 62.25 19.66
CA LEU A 10 -26.61 61.37 18.85
C LEU A 10 -27.06 59.91 19.09
N ALA A 11 -27.83 59.33 18.16
CA ALA A 11 -28.14 57.90 18.16
C ALA A 11 -26.86 57.10 17.87
N ARG A 12 -26.43 56.24 18.79
CA ARG A 12 -25.42 55.21 18.53
C ARG A 12 -26.06 54.07 17.72
N PRO A 13 -25.49 53.64 16.57
CA PRO A 13 -26.01 52.48 15.86
C PRO A 13 -25.63 51.16 16.57
N PRO A 14 -26.40 50.08 16.41
CA PRO A 14 -26.27 48.84 17.16
C PRO A 14 -25.16 47.95 16.57
N PHE A 15 -23.90 48.35 16.70
CA PHE A 15 -22.76 47.57 16.18
C PHE A 15 -22.20 46.56 17.20
N LYS A 16 -23.07 45.80 17.88
CA LYS A 16 -22.64 44.81 18.91
C LYS A 16 -22.97 43.35 18.60
N PHE A 17 -23.82 43.07 17.60
CA PHE A 17 -24.18 41.70 17.25
C PHE A 17 -23.23 41.07 16.22
N GLY A 18 -22.82 41.81 15.18
CA GLY A 18 -21.88 41.30 14.17
C GLY A 18 -20.49 40.97 14.73
N SER A 19 -19.98 41.78 15.66
CA SER A 19 -18.66 41.59 16.27
C SER A 19 -18.57 40.30 17.11
N LYS A 20 -19.62 39.96 17.86
CA LYS A 20 -19.63 38.72 18.67
C LYS A 20 -19.69 37.46 17.79
N LEU A 21 -20.42 37.51 16.68
CA LEU A 21 -20.50 36.40 15.73
C LEU A 21 -19.16 36.17 15.04
N VAL A 22 -18.47 37.23 14.62
CA VAL A 22 -17.13 37.14 14.01
C VAL A 22 -16.12 36.55 15.01
N ILE A 23 -16.14 36.98 16.27
CA ILE A 23 -15.26 36.41 17.31
C ILE A 23 -15.53 34.92 17.53
N LEU A 24 -16.80 34.52 17.56
CA LEU A 24 -17.19 33.11 17.72
C LEU A 24 -16.71 32.25 16.55
N VAL A 25 -16.91 32.72 15.31
CA VAL A 25 -16.45 32.02 14.10
C VAL A 25 -14.92 31.90 14.10
N CYS A 26 -14.19 32.97 14.42
CA CYS A 26 -12.73 32.92 14.55
C CYS A 26 -12.29 31.93 15.64
N ALA A 27 -12.94 31.93 16.81
CA ALA A 27 -12.61 30.99 17.89
C ALA A 27 -12.84 29.53 17.47
N VAL A 28 -13.92 29.24 16.75
CA VAL A 28 -14.21 27.89 16.21
C VAL A 28 -13.17 27.50 15.16
N LEU A 29 -12.79 28.41 14.24
CA LEU A 29 -11.75 28.15 13.24
C LEU A 29 -10.38 27.92 13.89
N PHE A 30 -10.04 28.68 14.95
CA PHE A 30 -8.83 28.47 15.73
C PHE A 30 -8.85 27.14 16.48
N LEU A 31 -9.97 26.77 17.09
CA LEU A 31 -10.14 25.46 17.74
C LEU A 31 -10.00 24.31 16.73
N LEU A 32 -10.59 24.42 15.55
CA LEU A 32 -10.47 23.43 14.49
C LEU A 32 -9.03 23.32 13.94
N ALA A 33 -8.35 24.46 13.75
CA ALA A 33 -6.96 24.49 13.36
C ALA A 33 -6.05 23.88 14.44
N PHE A 34 -6.28 24.23 15.70
CA PHE A 34 -5.55 23.69 16.85
C PHE A 34 -5.76 22.19 16.99
N LEU A 35 -7.00 21.70 16.87
CA LEU A 35 -7.32 20.27 16.89
C LEU A 35 -6.65 19.53 15.73
N ARG A 36 -6.62 20.11 14.51
CA ARG A 36 -5.90 19.53 13.37
C ARG A 36 -4.39 19.43 13.62
N LEU A 37 -3.78 20.51 14.11
CA LEU A 37 -2.35 20.55 14.44
C LEU A 37 -2.00 19.55 15.54
N HIS A 38 -2.80 19.53 16.61
CA HIS A 38 -2.62 18.60 17.73
C HIS A 38 -2.80 17.15 17.28
N PHE A 39 -3.77 16.87 16.40
CA PHE A 39 -3.96 15.52 15.85
C PHE A 39 -2.76 15.08 15.00
N GLN A 40 -2.23 15.97 14.16
CA GLN A 40 -1.02 15.69 13.36
C GLN A 40 0.22 15.47 14.23
N THR A 41 0.44 16.30 15.25
CA THR A 41 1.59 16.14 16.16
C THR A 41 1.46 14.90 17.04
N THR A 42 0.25 14.59 17.50
CA THR A 42 -0.01 13.37 18.29
C THR A 42 0.28 12.13 17.45
N LEU A 43 -0.20 12.08 16.20
CA LEU A 43 0.10 10.98 15.28
C LEU A 43 1.61 10.81 15.05
N GLN A 44 2.32 11.91 14.80
CA GLN A 44 3.79 11.89 14.64
C GLN A 44 4.48 11.37 15.91
N SER A 45 4.02 11.78 17.10
CA SER A 45 4.59 11.40 18.39
C SER A 45 4.32 9.94 18.77
N VAL A 46 3.11 9.44 18.47
CA VAL A 46 2.70 8.05 18.71
C VAL A 46 3.49 7.11 17.80
N ILE A 47 3.61 7.45 16.51
CA ILE A 47 4.46 6.73 15.56
C ILE A 47 5.91 6.73 16.05
N SER A 48 6.43 7.88 16.51
CA SER A 48 7.81 7.98 17.02
C SER A 48 8.04 7.17 18.31
N PHE A 49 7.05 7.12 19.21
CA PHE A 49 7.11 6.37 20.47
C PHE A 49 7.07 4.86 20.24
N TYR A 50 6.17 4.36 19.38
CA TYR A 50 6.14 2.95 19.01
C TYR A 50 7.38 2.54 18.20
N GLN A 51 7.87 3.42 17.30
CA GLN A 51 9.15 3.25 16.61
C GLN A 51 10.30 3.08 17.60
N ALA A 52 10.38 3.89 18.66
CA ALA A 52 11.41 3.71 19.68
C ALA A 52 11.27 2.35 20.39
N SER A 53 10.08 1.96 20.84
CA SER A 53 9.92 0.73 21.64
C SER A 53 10.27 -0.57 20.90
N ARG A 54 10.01 -0.65 19.57
CA ARG A 54 10.31 -1.85 18.76
C ARG A 54 11.65 -1.79 18.01
N VAL A 55 12.22 -0.61 17.81
CA VAL A 55 13.57 -0.46 17.20
C VAL A 55 14.67 -0.59 18.26
N PHE A 56 14.46 -0.12 19.51
CA PHE A 56 15.46 -0.23 20.58
C PHE A 56 15.57 -1.64 21.21
N GLY A 57 14.76 -2.61 20.75
CA GLY A 57 14.94 -4.02 21.10
C GLY A 57 15.98 -4.77 20.25
N ASP A 58 16.53 -4.14 19.20
CA ASP A 58 17.30 -4.83 18.14
C ASP A 58 18.83 -4.69 18.26
N ASP A 59 19.35 -3.95 19.24
CA ASP A 59 20.77 -3.56 19.27
C ASP A 59 21.74 -4.64 19.84
N HIS A 60 21.29 -5.89 20.00
CA HIS A 60 22.12 -6.96 20.62
C HIS A 60 22.05 -8.35 19.96
N PHE A 61 21.51 -8.50 18.74
CA PHE A 61 21.59 -9.77 18.01
C PHE A 61 22.38 -9.63 16.70
N LYS A 62 23.66 -10.05 16.73
CA LYS A 62 24.48 -10.26 15.51
C LYS A 62 24.03 -11.52 14.76
N CYS A 63 22.80 -11.54 14.26
CA CYS A 63 22.33 -12.59 13.35
C CYS A 63 22.48 -12.14 11.90
N THR A 64 22.79 -13.09 11.01
CA THR A 64 22.80 -12.85 9.56
C THR A 64 21.41 -12.33 9.13
N PRO A 65 21.32 -11.15 8.51
CA PRO A 65 20.03 -10.59 8.09
C PRO A 65 19.31 -11.49 7.09
N LYS A 66 18.07 -11.86 7.37
CA LYS A 66 17.22 -12.65 6.47
C LYS A 66 16.39 -11.78 5.55
N ILE A 67 16.08 -12.36 4.40
CA ILE A 67 14.99 -11.92 3.53
C ILE A 67 13.75 -12.78 3.80
N ALA A 68 12.66 -12.17 4.25
CA ALA A 68 11.35 -12.79 4.27
C ALA A 68 10.68 -12.64 2.90
N PHE A 69 10.45 -13.77 2.22
CA PHE A 69 9.62 -13.83 1.01
C PHE A 69 8.18 -14.09 1.42
N LEU A 70 7.31 -13.14 1.09
CA LEU A 70 5.90 -13.10 1.49
C LEU A 70 5.04 -13.34 0.26
N PHE A 71 4.49 -14.54 0.12
CA PHE A 71 3.68 -14.91 -1.03
C PHE A 71 2.20 -14.70 -0.73
N LEU A 72 1.55 -13.83 -1.49
CA LEU A 72 0.10 -13.70 -1.54
C LEU A 72 -0.42 -14.53 -2.72
N ALA A 73 -0.93 -15.72 -2.40
CA ALA A 73 -1.41 -16.69 -3.37
C ALA A 73 -2.94 -16.79 -3.32
N ARG A 74 -3.59 -17.01 -4.47
CA ARG A 74 -5.04 -17.26 -4.44
C ARG A 74 -5.36 -18.60 -3.79
N ARG A 75 -4.60 -19.63 -4.14
CA ARG A 75 -4.78 -21.00 -3.65
C ARG A 75 -3.45 -21.73 -3.54
N ASN A 76 -2.79 -22.01 -4.66
CA ASN A 76 -1.52 -22.72 -4.73
C ASN A 76 -0.41 -21.84 -5.34
N LEU A 77 0.82 -22.39 -5.41
CA LEU A 77 1.99 -21.74 -6.01
C LEU A 77 2.43 -22.54 -7.25
N PRO A 78 1.86 -22.28 -8.44
CA PRO A 78 2.11 -23.09 -9.63
C PRO A 78 3.57 -23.00 -10.14
N LEU A 79 4.31 -21.98 -9.73
CA LEU A 79 5.69 -21.71 -10.12
C LEU A 79 6.70 -22.00 -9.00
N ASP A 80 6.28 -22.71 -7.95
CA ASP A 80 7.11 -23.07 -6.79
C ASP A 80 8.41 -23.83 -7.15
N PHE A 81 8.41 -24.60 -8.24
CA PHE A 81 9.59 -25.32 -8.74
C PHE A 81 10.72 -24.37 -9.22
N LEU A 82 10.39 -23.19 -9.74
CA LEU A 82 11.38 -22.17 -10.09
C LEU A 82 12.00 -21.57 -8.83
N TRP A 83 11.17 -21.33 -7.81
CA TRP A 83 11.64 -20.91 -6.49
C TRP A 83 12.48 -21.98 -5.80
N GLY A 84 12.11 -23.26 -5.93
CA GLY A 84 12.93 -24.38 -5.45
C GLY A 84 14.30 -24.43 -6.10
N THR A 85 14.41 -24.04 -7.37
CA THR A 85 15.70 -23.90 -8.06
C THR A 85 16.49 -22.68 -7.56
N PHE A 86 15.82 -21.54 -7.38
CA PHE A 86 16.43 -20.30 -6.88
C PHE A 86 16.99 -20.44 -5.45
N LEU A 87 16.30 -21.19 -4.59
CA LEU A 87 16.70 -21.44 -3.20
C LEU A 87 17.59 -22.67 -3.03
N LYS A 88 17.85 -23.42 -4.11
CA LYS A 88 18.68 -24.62 -4.05
C LYS A 88 20.09 -24.26 -3.61
N ASN A 89 20.61 -24.98 -2.62
CA ASN A 89 21.93 -24.76 -2.02
C ASN A 89 22.12 -23.40 -1.33
N VAL A 90 21.04 -22.69 -1.02
CA VAL A 90 21.08 -21.49 -0.18
C VAL A 90 20.96 -21.90 1.28
N ASP A 91 21.76 -21.27 2.15
CA ASP A 91 21.61 -21.47 3.59
C ASP A 91 20.25 -20.93 4.06
N THR A 92 19.45 -21.80 4.67
CA THR A 92 18.14 -21.47 5.26
C THR A 92 18.22 -20.39 6.35
N SER A 93 19.41 -20.12 6.90
CA SER A 93 19.63 -19.00 7.83
C SER A 93 19.52 -17.62 7.16
N MET A 94 19.48 -17.55 5.82
CA MET A 94 19.47 -16.30 5.05
C MET A 94 18.09 -15.87 4.55
N PHE A 95 17.06 -16.73 4.68
CA PHE A 95 15.72 -16.41 4.20
C PHE A 95 14.63 -17.10 5.01
N SER A 96 13.42 -16.54 4.91
CA SER A 96 12.20 -17.09 5.48
C SER A 96 11.11 -17.06 4.41
N ILE A 97 10.15 -17.99 4.45
CA ILE A 97 9.04 -18.06 3.49
C ILE A 97 7.74 -18.09 4.26
N TYR A 98 6.83 -17.20 3.88
CA TYR A 98 5.48 -17.11 4.42
C TYR A 98 4.49 -17.08 3.26
N VAL A 99 3.41 -17.81 3.38
CA VAL A 99 2.39 -17.89 2.32
C VAL A 99 1.03 -17.56 2.89
N HIS A 100 0.35 -16.57 2.33
CA HIS A 100 -1.07 -16.39 2.53
C HIS A 100 -1.78 -17.03 1.33
N SER A 101 -2.67 -17.97 1.61
CA SER A 101 -3.52 -18.65 0.63
C SER A 101 -4.97 -18.67 1.07
N GLU A 102 -5.89 -19.19 0.24
CA GLU A 102 -7.27 -19.43 0.67
C GLU A 102 -7.33 -20.18 2.01
N PRO A 103 -8.30 -19.86 2.90
CA PRO A 103 -8.41 -20.49 4.20
C PRO A 103 -8.50 -22.02 4.12
N GLY A 104 -7.72 -22.72 4.94
CA GLY A 104 -7.71 -24.19 5.01
C GLY A 104 -6.85 -24.88 3.95
N PHE A 105 -6.26 -24.16 3.01
CA PHE A 105 -5.29 -24.73 2.08
C PHE A 105 -3.97 -25.05 2.81
N VAL A 106 -3.42 -26.26 2.59
CA VAL A 106 -2.18 -26.72 3.21
C VAL A 106 -1.19 -27.14 2.13
N PHE A 107 -0.01 -26.53 2.11
CA PHE A 107 1.07 -26.89 1.19
C PHE A 107 1.76 -28.17 1.67
N ASN A 108 1.74 -29.22 0.85
CA ASN A 108 2.35 -30.52 1.15
C ASN A 108 2.80 -31.23 -0.15
N GLU A 109 3.40 -32.40 0.00
CA GLU A 109 3.96 -33.20 -1.10
C GLU A 109 2.97 -33.55 -2.21
N SER A 110 1.67 -33.62 -1.92
CA SER A 110 0.65 -33.97 -2.93
C SER A 110 0.27 -32.83 -3.87
N ASN A 111 0.50 -31.57 -3.47
CA ASN A 111 0.02 -30.39 -4.18
C ASN A 111 1.09 -29.32 -4.45
N THR A 112 2.30 -29.53 -3.94
CA THR A 112 3.42 -28.59 -4.00
C THR A 112 4.66 -29.35 -4.43
N ARG A 113 5.37 -28.85 -5.45
CA ARG A 113 6.54 -29.51 -6.05
C ARG A 113 7.82 -29.23 -5.26
N SER A 114 7.90 -28.08 -4.60
CA SER A 114 9.08 -27.62 -3.89
C SER A 114 8.89 -27.71 -2.38
N ALA A 115 9.71 -28.54 -1.72
CA ALA A 115 9.65 -28.78 -0.28
C ALA A 115 9.87 -27.52 0.59
N PHE A 116 10.46 -26.46 0.03
CA PHE A 116 10.63 -25.18 0.72
C PHE A 116 9.30 -24.54 1.16
N PHE A 117 8.19 -24.87 0.48
CA PHE A 117 6.87 -24.29 0.75
C PHE A 117 5.98 -25.16 1.64
N TYR A 118 6.41 -26.37 2.01
CA TYR A 118 5.59 -27.25 2.85
C TYR A 118 5.33 -26.61 4.22
N GLY A 119 4.05 -26.56 4.61
CA GLY A 119 3.64 -26.00 5.89
C GLY A 119 3.97 -24.51 6.09
N ARG A 120 4.23 -23.76 5.02
CA ARG A 120 4.58 -22.32 5.09
C ARG A 120 3.36 -21.39 5.03
N GLN A 121 2.16 -21.94 4.87
CA GLN A 121 0.93 -21.15 4.91
C GLN A 121 0.68 -20.54 6.29
N LEU A 122 0.05 -19.36 6.32
CA LEU A 122 -0.44 -18.76 7.55
C LEU A 122 -1.63 -19.55 8.11
N ASN A 123 -1.70 -19.70 9.43
CA ASN A 123 -2.81 -20.38 10.09
C ASN A 123 -4.08 -19.53 10.15
N ASN A 124 -3.95 -18.20 10.06
CA ASN A 124 -5.02 -17.21 10.14
C ASN A 124 -5.33 -16.57 8.77
N SER A 125 -5.13 -17.32 7.69
CA SER A 125 -5.52 -16.90 6.33
C SER A 125 -7.00 -16.48 6.26
N ILE A 126 -7.28 -15.49 5.42
CA ILE A 126 -8.63 -14.93 5.18
C ILE A 126 -9.00 -15.05 3.71
N GLN A 127 -10.29 -14.94 3.40
CA GLN A 127 -10.73 -14.86 2.01
C GLN A 127 -10.36 -13.49 1.42
N VAL A 128 -9.62 -13.51 0.32
CA VAL A 128 -9.17 -12.30 -0.39
C VAL A 128 -9.98 -12.11 -1.67
N GLU A 129 -10.45 -10.89 -1.89
CA GLU A 129 -11.20 -10.50 -3.09
C GLU A 129 -10.47 -9.36 -3.80
N TRP A 130 -10.44 -9.40 -5.13
CA TRP A 130 -9.67 -8.43 -5.90
C TRP A 130 -10.30 -7.02 -5.89
N GLY A 131 -9.48 -6.03 -5.57
CA GLY A 131 -9.90 -4.62 -5.43
C GLY A 131 -10.66 -4.32 -4.14
N GLU A 132 -10.65 -5.23 -3.17
CA GLU A 132 -11.22 -5.05 -1.84
C GLU A 132 -10.13 -4.93 -0.78
N SER A 133 -10.48 -4.33 0.36
CA SER A 133 -9.53 -4.13 1.47
C SER A 133 -9.03 -5.42 2.13
N SER A 134 -9.65 -6.57 1.86
CA SER A 134 -9.15 -7.87 2.31
C SER A 134 -7.79 -8.22 1.70
N MET A 135 -7.43 -7.63 0.55
CA MET A 135 -6.08 -7.74 -0.03
C MET A 135 -5.03 -7.14 0.91
N ILE A 136 -5.23 -5.88 1.35
CA ILE A 136 -4.33 -5.22 2.32
C ILE A 136 -4.27 -6.00 3.64
N GLU A 137 -5.41 -6.52 4.11
CA GLU A 137 -5.46 -7.29 5.35
C GLU A 137 -4.60 -8.56 5.26
N ALA A 138 -4.68 -9.29 4.16
CA ALA A 138 -3.84 -10.45 3.91
C ALA A 138 -2.34 -10.10 3.84
N GLU A 139 -1.99 -8.99 3.20
CA GLU A 139 -0.61 -8.48 3.17
C GLU A 139 -0.10 -8.13 4.57
N ARG A 140 -0.94 -7.46 5.39
CA ARG A 140 -0.60 -7.12 6.78
C ARG A 140 -0.36 -8.37 7.62
N LEU A 141 -1.16 -9.42 7.47
CA LEU A 141 -0.95 -10.71 8.15
C LEU A 141 0.39 -11.36 7.76
N LEU A 142 0.79 -11.26 6.48
CA LEU A 142 2.11 -11.72 6.04
C LEU A 142 3.24 -10.94 6.68
N PHE A 143 3.15 -9.61 6.73
CA PHE A 143 4.15 -8.78 7.41
C PHE A 143 4.23 -9.07 8.91
N GLU A 144 3.08 -9.21 9.57
CA GLU A 144 2.98 -9.51 11.00
C GLU A 144 3.67 -10.84 11.33
N ALA A 145 3.28 -11.92 10.65
CA ALA A 145 3.89 -13.24 10.86
C ALA A 145 5.41 -13.25 10.57
N ALA A 146 5.86 -12.45 9.61
CA ALA A 146 7.28 -12.36 9.29
C ALA A 146 8.08 -11.51 10.27
N LEU A 147 7.44 -10.57 10.98
CA LEU A 147 8.10 -9.74 12.00
C LEU A 147 8.44 -10.51 13.27
N ASP A 148 7.78 -11.65 13.52
CA ASP A 148 8.07 -12.54 14.65
C ASP A 148 9.52 -13.07 14.65
N ASP A 149 10.13 -13.26 13.47
CA ASP A 149 11.55 -13.58 13.37
C ASP A 149 12.38 -12.27 13.37
N PRO A 150 13.20 -12.00 14.40
CA PRO A 150 14.02 -10.80 14.48
C PRO A 150 15.13 -10.78 13.41
N ALA A 151 15.53 -11.93 12.87
CA ALA A 151 16.51 -11.99 11.79
C ALA A 151 15.92 -11.48 10.47
N ASN A 152 14.59 -11.45 10.28
CA ASN A 152 13.98 -10.89 9.08
C ASN A 152 14.15 -9.36 9.06
N GLN A 153 15.01 -8.90 8.16
CA GLN A 153 15.38 -7.47 8.01
C GLN A 153 14.96 -6.88 6.66
N ARG A 154 14.51 -7.74 5.73
CA ARG A 154 13.93 -7.39 4.43
C ARG A 154 12.68 -8.21 4.19
N PHE A 155 11.63 -7.57 3.68
CA PHE A 155 10.31 -8.16 3.50
C PHE A 155 9.89 -7.94 2.06
N VAL A 156 9.80 -9.00 1.27
CA VAL A 156 9.53 -8.93 -0.18
C VAL A 156 8.15 -9.54 -0.44
N LEU A 157 7.19 -8.70 -0.82
CA LEU A 157 5.82 -9.11 -1.13
C LEU A 157 5.71 -9.53 -2.59
N LEU A 158 5.15 -10.72 -2.83
CA LEU A 158 5.13 -11.41 -4.12
C LEU A 158 3.78 -12.07 -4.38
N SER A 159 3.41 -12.21 -5.65
CA SER A 159 2.26 -13.03 -6.05
C SER A 159 2.64 -14.49 -6.29
N ASP A 160 1.62 -15.33 -6.46
CA ASP A 160 1.75 -16.70 -6.96
C ASP A 160 2.31 -16.83 -8.39
N SER A 161 2.41 -15.72 -9.12
CA SER A 161 2.95 -15.64 -10.49
C SER A 161 4.32 -14.97 -10.57
N CYS A 162 4.90 -14.52 -9.47
CA CYS A 162 6.25 -13.92 -9.46
C CYS A 162 7.32 -14.99 -9.59
N ILE A 163 8.36 -14.70 -10.39
CA ILE A 163 9.55 -15.56 -10.54
C ILE A 163 10.83 -14.74 -10.35
N PRO A 164 11.87 -15.32 -9.75
CA PRO A 164 13.17 -14.66 -9.64
C PRO A 164 13.90 -14.68 -10.98
N LEU A 165 14.46 -13.53 -11.38
CA LEU A 165 15.26 -13.41 -12.61
C LEU A 165 16.77 -13.40 -12.33
N TYR A 166 17.17 -12.99 -11.13
CA TYR A 166 18.56 -12.96 -10.68
C TYR A 166 18.85 -14.11 -9.72
N SER A 167 20.14 -14.40 -9.50
CA SER A 167 20.56 -15.40 -8.51
C SER A 167 20.25 -14.96 -7.08
N PHE A 168 20.11 -15.90 -6.15
CA PHE A 168 19.86 -15.58 -4.74
C PHE A 168 20.94 -14.67 -4.17
N GLY A 169 22.22 -14.96 -4.42
CA GLY A 169 23.33 -14.14 -3.92
C GLY A 169 23.27 -12.69 -4.40
N TYR A 170 22.84 -12.45 -5.64
CA TYR A 170 22.62 -11.10 -6.17
C TYR A 170 21.46 -10.41 -5.44
N VAL A 171 20.29 -11.05 -5.40
CA VAL A 171 19.09 -10.49 -4.73
C VAL A 171 19.37 -10.20 -3.26
N TYR A 172 20.04 -11.13 -2.57
CA TYR A 172 20.43 -11.00 -1.19
C TYR A 172 21.32 -9.79 -0.97
N SER A 173 22.45 -9.71 -1.69
CA SER A 173 23.39 -8.59 -1.56
C SER A 173 22.73 -7.26 -1.92
N TYR A 174 21.91 -7.23 -2.96
CA TYR A 174 21.20 -6.05 -3.42
C TYR A 174 20.24 -5.50 -2.36
N LEU A 175 19.43 -6.36 -1.76
CA LEU A 175 18.47 -5.95 -0.73
C LEU A 175 19.17 -5.61 0.58
N THR A 176 20.04 -6.48 1.08
CA THR A 176 20.64 -6.32 2.42
C THR A 176 21.62 -5.15 2.49
N SER A 177 22.29 -4.78 1.39
CA SER A 177 23.14 -3.58 1.33
C SER A 177 22.37 -2.26 1.35
N SER A 178 21.05 -2.26 1.13
CA SER A 178 20.35 -1.05 0.67
C SER A 178 19.87 -0.02 1.70
N SER A 179 19.69 -0.20 3.01
CA SER A 179 19.01 0.76 3.95
C SER A 179 17.60 1.34 3.60
N LYS A 180 17.20 1.47 2.33
CA LYS A 180 15.90 1.98 1.86
C LYS A 180 14.94 0.86 1.50
N SER A 181 13.65 1.20 1.46
CA SER A 181 12.61 0.33 0.89
C SER A 181 12.36 0.63 -0.58
N PHE A 182 11.95 -0.38 -1.35
CA PHE A 182 11.59 -0.24 -2.76
C PHE A 182 10.07 -0.24 -2.87
N VAL A 183 9.53 0.96 -2.98
CA VAL A 183 8.09 1.22 -3.03
C VAL A 183 7.87 2.27 -4.11
N ASP A 184 7.26 1.85 -5.23
CA ASP A 184 6.80 2.81 -6.23
C ASP A 184 5.76 3.74 -5.60
N SER A 185 5.88 5.06 -5.78
CA SER A 185 5.06 6.06 -5.08
C SER A 185 5.03 7.38 -5.83
N PHE A 186 3.85 7.70 -6.39
CA PHE A 186 3.61 8.91 -7.17
C PHE A 186 2.19 9.44 -6.98
N ILE A 187 1.91 10.63 -7.51
CA ILE A 187 0.57 11.24 -7.48
C ILE A 187 -0.23 10.72 -8.68
N ASP A 188 -1.44 10.21 -8.44
CA ASP A 188 -2.37 9.87 -9.52
C ASP A 188 -2.96 11.14 -10.13
N VAL A 189 -2.42 11.55 -11.27
CA VAL A 189 -2.86 12.74 -12.00
C VAL A 189 -3.95 12.44 -13.04
N LYS A 190 -4.25 11.17 -13.33
CA LYS A 190 -5.03 10.79 -14.52
C LYS A 190 -6.37 10.16 -14.22
N GLU A 191 -6.42 9.26 -13.26
CA GLU A 191 -7.57 8.36 -13.12
C GLU A 191 -8.58 8.84 -12.07
N ASN A 192 -8.28 9.94 -11.37
CA ASN A 192 -9.10 10.56 -10.33
C ASN A 192 -9.74 9.53 -9.38
N ARG A 193 -8.95 8.51 -8.99
CA ARG A 193 -9.38 7.38 -8.17
C ARG A 193 -9.56 7.73 -6.68
N TYR A 194 -9.08 8.91 -6.27
CA TYR A 194 -9.23 9.40 -4.91
C TYR A 194 -10.69 9.68 -4.54
N SER A 195 -11.20 9.01 -3.50
CA SER A 195 -12.50 9.35 -2.89
C SER A 195 -12.37 10.59 -1.98
N PRO A 196 -13.18 11.64 -2.19
CA PRO A 196 -13.25 12.81 -1.30
C PRO A 196 -13.58 12.47 0.16
N GLU A 197 -14.27 11.36 0.41
CA GLU A 197 -14.68 10.91 1.75
C GLU A 197 -13.50 10.43 2.62
N MET A 198 -12.33 10.19 2.02
CA MET A 198 -11.11 9.93 2.77
C MET A 198 -10.56 11.19 3.48
N SER A 199 -10.99 12.38 3.04
CA SER A 199 -10.66 13.66 3.68
C SER A 199 -11.51 13.87 4.95
N PRO A 200 -10.97 14.47 6.03
CA PRO A 200 -9.64 15.06 6.15
C PRO A 200 -8.56 14.10 6.65
N VAL A 201 -8.91 12.84 6.95
CA VAL A 201 -7.97 11.88 7.56
C VAL A 201 -6.81 11.59 6.63
N ILE A 202 -7.10 11.32 5.35
CA ILE A 202 -6.13 11.16 4.29
C ILE A 202 -6.33 12.29 3.28
N PRO A 203 -5.57 13.38 3.38
CA PRO A 203 -5.66 14.47 2.42
C PRO A 203 -5.23 14.02 1.01
N LYS A 204 -5.88 14.58 -0.03
CA LYS A 204 -5.62 14.22 -1.44
C LYS A 204 -4.14 14.39 -1.81
N GLU A 205 -3.48 15.40 -1.29
CA GLU A 205 -2.05 15.70 -1.51
C GLU A 205 -1.10 14.67 -0.90
N LYS A 206 -1.56 13.89 0.08
CA LYS A 206 -0.81 12.78 0.71
C LYS A 206 -1.17 11.42 0.13
N TRP A 207 -2.27 11.32 -0.61
CA TRP A 207 -2.64 10.09 -1.28
C TRP A 207 -1.66 9.76 -2.41
N ARG A 208 -1.21 8.51 -2.48
CA ARG A 208 -0.19 8.05 -3.43
C ARG A 208 -0.66 6.80 -4.16
N LYS A 209 -0.15 6.62 -5.37
CA LYS A 209 -0.30 5.43 -6.22
C LYS A 209 1.05 4.76 -6.39
N GLY A 210 1.06 3.44 -6.53
CA GLY A 210 2.23 2.66 -6.87
C GLY A 210 1.87 1.21 -7.21
N SER A 211 2.89 0.37 -7.30
CA SER A 211 2.72 -1.07 -7.41
C SER A 211 2.32 -1.68 -6.07
N GLN A 212 1.44 -2.69 -6.09
CA GLN A 212 1.20 -3.57 -4.94
C GLN A 212 2.49 -4.30 -4.49
N TRP A 213 3.34 -4.68 -5.44
CA TRP A 213 4.54 -5.48 -5.17
C TRP A 213 5.68 -4.60 -4.69
N ILE A 214 6.12 -4.82 -3.45
CA ILE A 214 7.05 -3.96 -2.72
C ILE A 214 8.11 -4.77 -1.98
N ALA A 215 9.23 -4.10 -1.67
CA ALA A 215 10.23 -4.63 -0.74
C ALA A 215 10.50 -3.64 0.39
N LEU A 216 10.23 -4.03 1.63
CA LEU A 216 10.34 -3.18 2.81
C LEU A 216 11.55 -3.54 3.67
N ILE A 217 12.11 -2.53 4.32
CA ILE A 217 12.94 -2.71 5.51
C ILE A 217 12.06 -3.01 6.73
N ARG A 218 12.63 -3.66 7.76
CA ARG A 218 11.90 -4.05 8.98
C ARG A 218 11.09 -2.91 9.59
N ARG A 219 11.67 -1.72 9.75
CA ARG A 219 10.98 -0.54 10.31
C ARG A 219 9.72 -0.18 9.55
N HIS A 220 9.72 -0.26 8.21
CA HIS A 220 8.53 0.04 7.41
C HIS A 220 7.48 -1.08 7.49
N ALA A 221 7.90 -2.34 7.59
CA ALA A 221 6.97 -3.45 7.83
C ALA A 221 6.24 -3.30 9.18
N VAL A 222 6.96 -2.89 10.23
CA VAL A 222 6.35 -2.58 11.55
C VAL A 222 5.27 -1.50 11.42
N ILE A 223 5.55 -0.41 10.70
CA ILE A 223 4.59 0.67 10.48
C ILE A 223 3.34 0.18 9.74
N VAL A 224 3.49 -0.71 8.76
CA VAL A 224 2.37 -1.29 8.02
C VAL A 224 1.46 -2.14 8.92
N VAL A 225 2.05 -2.93 9.82
CA VAL A 225 1.32 -3.81 10.74
C VAL A 225 0.64 -3.01 11.86
N ASP A 226 1.32 -2.00 12.39
CA ASP A 226 0.83 -1.18 13.51
C ASP A 226 -0.15 -0.06 13.06
N ASP A 227 -0.44 0.08 11.76
CA ASP A 227 -1.33 1.12 11.25
C ASP A 227 -2.78 0.92 11.73
N ASP A 228 -3.30 1.91 12.45
CA ASP A 228 -4.68 1.98 12.94
C ASP A 228 -5.46 3.16 12.34
N PHE A 229 -4.87 3.91 11.40
CA PHE A 229 -5.44 5.17 10.91
C PHE A 229 -5.68 5.19 9.40
N VAL A 230 -4.75 4.72 8.56
CA VAL A 230 -4.92 4.72 7.10
C VAL A 230 -5.82 3.58 6.67
N PHE A 231 -5.56 2.38 7.16
CA PHE A 231 -6.24 1.16 6.73
C PHE A 231 -7.75 1.20 7.01
N PRO A 232 -8.26 1.65 8.17
CA PRO A 232 -9.71 1.75 8.39
C PRO A 232 -10.40 2.71 7.39
N VAL A 233 -9.72 3.79 6.99
CA VAL A 233 -10.24 4.75 6.00
C VAL A 233 -10.26 4.11 4.61
N PHE A 234 -9.18 3.44 4.22
CA PHE A 234 -9.11 2.67 2.98
C PHE A 234 -10.19 1.59 2.91
N ARG A 235 -10.34 0.78 3.96
CA ARG A 235 -11.38 -0.25 4.11
C ARG A 235 -12.78 0.31 3.90
N LYS A 236 -13.03 1.55 4.36
CA LYS A 236 -14.35 2.17 4.26
C LYS A 236 -14.60 2.83 2.90
N PHE A 237 -13.62 3.54 2.34
CA PHE A 237 -13.84 4.49 1.24
C PHE A 237 -13.05 4.22 -0.05
N CYS A 238 -11.99 3.40 -0.01
CA CYS A 238 -11.27 3.01 -1.21
C CYS A 238 -11.80 1.66 -1.69
N LYS A 239 -12.77 1.70 -2.62
CA LYS A 239 -13.43 0.51 -3.15
C LYS A 239 -13.39 0.49 -4.67
N ARG A 240 -13.23 -0.71 -5.23
CA ARG A 240 -13.35 -0.93 -6.67
C ARG A 240 -14.79 -0.72 -7.12
N TRP A 241 -14.97 0.01 -8.24
CA TRP A 241 -16.29 0.21 -8.82
C TRP A 241 -16.41 -0.46 -10.21
N PRO A 242 -17.50 -1.17 -10.50
CA PRO A 242 -18.59 -1.52 -9.60
C PRO A 242 -18.17 -2.58 -8.55
N PRO A 243 -18.78 -2.56 -7.35
CA PRO A 243 -18.55 -3.54 -6.29
C PRO A 243 -18.68 -4.97 -6.82
N ALA A 244 -17.85 -5.88 -6.31
CA ALA A 244 -17.81 -7.27 -6.75
C ALA A 244 -19.20 -7.96 -6.67
N ASP A 245 -19.99 -7.64 -5.65
CA ASP A 245 -21.33 -8.19 -5.45
C ASP A 245 -22.34 -7.77 -6.52
N LEU A 246 -22.23 -6.54 -7.03
CA LEU A 246 -23.10 -6.06 -8.11
C LEU A 246 -22.79 -6.75 -9.44
N ILE A 247 -21.51 -7.08 -9.66
CA ILE A 247 -21.07 -7.87 -10.82
C ILE A 247 -21.63 -9.31 -10.72
N LYS A 248 -21.53 -9.95 -9.55
CA LYS A 248 -22.04 -11.32 -9.33
C LYS A 248 -23.56 -11.43 -9.51
N ARG A 249 -24.34 -10.40 -9.14
CA ARG A 249 -25.81 -10.43 -9.18
C ARG A 249 -26.47 -10.05 -10.51
N ARG A 250 -25.72 -9.64 -11.55
CA ARG A 250 -26.26 -9.15 -12.85
C ARG A 250 -27.37 -8.07 -12.70
N GLN A 251 -27.42 -7.33 -11.61
CA GLN A 251 -28.39 -6.24 -11.41
C GLN A 251 -27.86 -4.93 -12.01
N ILE A 252 -27.72 -4.91 -13.33
CA ILE A 252 -27.19 -3.77 -14.11
C ILE A 252 -28.06 -2.50 -13.89
N LEU A 253 -29.35 -2.66 -13.60
CA LEU A 253 -30.29 -1.54 -13.36
C LEU A 253 -30.03 -0.75 -12.06
N GLN A 254 -29.44 -1.35 -11.02
CA GLN A 254 -29.08 -0.61 -9.80
C GLN A 254 -27.74 0.16 -9.93
N ALA A 255 -26.84 -0.30 -10.81
CA ALA A 255 -25.58 0.39 -11.08
C ALA A 255 -25.79 1.77 -11.75
N PHE A 256 -26.90 1.96 -12.48
CA PHE A 256 -27.27 3.26 -13.06
C PHE A 256 -27.77 4.28 -12.03
N VAL A 257 -28.21 3.84 -10.83
CA VAL A 257 -28.69 4.74 -9.76
C VAL A 257 -27.52 5.30 -8.92
N PHE A 258 -26.39 4.58 -8.86
CA PHE A 258 -25.18 5.00 -8.14
C PHE A 258 -24.12 5.53 -9.14
N GLN A 259 -24.36 6.69 -9.73
CA GLN A 259 -23.47 7.29 -10.75
C GLN A 259 -22.12 7.83 -10.24
N ASN A 260 -21.79 7.72 -8.94
CA ASN A 260 -20.67 8.46 -8.34
C ASN A 260 -19.64 7.59 -7.57
N GLY A 261 -19.52 6.31 -7.87
CA GLY A 261 -18.47 5.48 -7.27
C GLY A 261 -17.09 5.78 -7.88
N HIS A 262 -16.17 6.34 -7.08
CA HIS A 262 -14.76 6.45 -7.48
C HIS A 262 -14.13 5.05 -7.49
N ASN A 263 -13.54 4.65 -8.62
CA ASN A 263 -12.85 3.37 -8.71
C ASN A 263 -11.50 3.46 -7.99
N CYS A 264 -11.37 2.88 -6.80
CA CYS A 264 -10.15 2.90 -6.00
C CYS A 264 -9.65 1.47 -5.75
N ILE A 265 -8.37 1.20 -6.03
CA ILE A 265 -7.76 -0.14 -5.91
C ILE A 265 -6.84 -0.14 -4.67
N PRO A 266 -7.33 -0.60 -3.51
CA PRO A 266 -6.70 -0.30 -2.22
C PRO A 266 -5.23 -0.74 -2.10
N ASP A 267 -4.89 -1.91 -2.63
CA ASP A 267 -3.54 -2.51 -2.64
C ASP A 267 -2.52 -1.74 -3.50
N GLU A 268 -2.96 -0.95 -4.48
CA GLU A 268 -2.08 -0.08 -5.30
C GLU A 268 -1.80 1.30 -4.67
N HIS A 269 -2.33 1.56 -3.47
CA HIS A 269 -2.34 2.90 -2.89
C HIS A 269 -2.00 2.95 -1.40
N TYR A 270 -2.30 1.88 -0.65
CA TYR A 270 -2.25 1.88 0.81
C TYR A 270 -0.85 2.12 1.38
N VAL A 271 0.13 1.27 1.07
CA VAL A 271 1.47 1.36 1.66
C VAL A 271 2.16 2.67 1.28
N GLN A 272 2.02 3.09 0.03
CA GLN A 272 2.55 4.36 -0.47
C GLN A 272 1.97 5.55 0.29
N THR A 273 0.66 5.54 0.50
CA THR A 273 -0.05 6.61 1.22
C THR A 273 0.33 6.61 2.69
N LEU A 274 0.41 5.44 3.33
CA LEU A 274 0.83 5.29 4.72
C LEU A 274 2.24 5.87 4.93
N LEU A 275 3.22 5.46 4.13
CA LEU A 275 4.60 5.94 4.26
C LEU A 275 4.72 7.44 3.93
N LYS A 276 3.93 7.97 2.98
CA LYS A 276 3.81 9.42 2.74
C LYS A 276 3.24 10.15 3.96
N MET A 277 2.20 9.60 4.58
CA MET A 277 1.56 10.19 5.74
C MET A 277 2.48 10.21 6.96
N SER A 278 3.31 9.17 7.11
CA SER A 278 4.35 9.07 8.15
C SER A 278 5.60 9.92 7.87
N GLY A 279 5.69 10.58 6.70
CA GLY A 279 6.84 11.44 6.35
C GLY A 279 8.11 10.68 5.95
N LEU A 280 7.99 9.42 5.51
CA LEU A 280 9.11 8.50 5.26
C LEU A 280 9.51 8.38 3.79
N GLU A 281 9.04 9.29 2.92
CA GLU A 281 9.34 9.23 1.48
C GLU A 281 10.83 9.29 1.14
N ASN A 282 11.65 9.89 2.00
CA ASN A 282 13.11 9.98 1.81
C ASN A 282 13.82 8.65 2.11
N GLU A 283 13.14 7.71 2.79
CA GLU A 283 13.63 6.35 3.08
C GLU A 283 13.21 5.35 1.97
N LEU A 284 12.63 5.85 0.87
CA LEU A 284 12.17 5.04 -0.26
C LEU A 284 13.04 5.24 -1.49
N GLU A 285 13.33 4.14 -2.18
CA GLU A 285 13.55 4.13 -3.61
C GLU A 285 12.18 4.06 -4.28
N ARG A 286 11.80 5.12 -5.01
CA ARG A 286 10.46 5.29 -5.59
C ARG A 286 10.24 4.45 -6.84
N ARG A 287 10.35 3.14 -6.68
CA ARG A 287 10.18 2.14 -7.74
C ARG A 287 9.98 0.76 -7.11
N THR A 288 9.44 -0.18 -7.89
CA THR A 288 9.33 -1.58 -7.47
C THR A 288 10.58 -2.38 -7.88
N LEU A 289 10.67 -3.63 -7.43
CA LEU A 289 11.66 -4.61 -7.88
C LEU A 289 11.07 -5.67 -8.80
N THR A 290 9.75 -5.66 -9.00
CA THR A 290 9.08 -6.57 -9.94
C THR A 290 8.91 -5.92 -11.30
N TYR A 291 9.18 -6.67 -12.35
CA TYR A 291 8.86 -6.27 -13.71
C TYR A 291 7.45 -6.76 -14.09
N SER A 292 6.64 -5.86 -14.66
CA SER A 292 5.34 -6.18 -15.24
C SER A 292 5.20 -5.50 -16.59
N LEU A 293 4.87 -6.27 -17.62
CA LEU A 293 4.55 -5.74 -18.94
C LEU A 293 3.05 -5.45 -19.04
N TRP A 294 2.68 -4.25 -19.46
CA TRP A 294 1.30 -3.88 -19.75
C TRP A 294 1.15 -3.72 -21.25
N ASN A 295 0.17 -4.40 -21.86
CA ASN A 295 -0.04 -4.28 -23.30
C ASN A 295 -0.59 -2.88 -23.63
N GLN A 296 0.23 -2.05 -24.27
CA GLN A 296 -0.09 -0.66 -24.60
C GLN A 296 -0.93 -0.56 -25.90
N SER A 297 -0.98 -1.62 -26.71
CA SER A 297 -1.61 -1.63 -28.03
C SER A 297 -3.00 -2.24 -28.03
N ALA A 298 -3.84 -1.95 -27.04
CA ALA A 298 -5.28 -2.13 -27.23
C ALA A 298 -5.72 -1.05 -28.21
N GLU A 299 -5.92 -1.41 -29.49
CA GLU A 299 -6.51 -0.52 -30.48
C GLU A 299 -7.84 0.04 -29.97
N ALA A 300 -8.26 1.21 -30.46
CA ALA A 300 -9.50 1.86 -30.06
C ALA A 300 -10.71 0.92 -30.25
N GLY A 301 -11.09 0.20 -29.19
CA GLY A 301 -12.13 -0.83 -29.23
C GLY A 301 -11.81 -2.10 -28.44
N GLU A 302 -10.53 -2.42 -28.20
CA GLU A 302 -10.14 -3.54 -27.36
C GLU A 302 -10.23 -3.17 -25.86
N ARG A 303 -10.86 -4.05 -25.07
CA ARG A 303 -11.00 -3.83 -23.62
C ARG A 303 -9.61 -3.85 -22.99
N ARG A 304 -9.14 -2.69 -22.52
CA ARG A 304 -7.93 -2.59 -21.68
C ARG A 304 -8.02 -3.62 -20.55
N SER A 305 -7.03 -4.51 -20.49
CA SER A 305 -6.92 -5.52 -19.43
C SER A 305 -6.57 -4.83 -18.11
N TRP A 306 -7.24 -5.22 -17.02
CA TRP A 306 -6.92 -4.82 -15.64
C TRP A 306 -5.71 -5.58 -15.07
N HIS A 307 -5.12 -6.45 -15.88
CA HIS A 307 -4.00 -7.30 -15.49
C HIS A 307 -2.85 -7.16 -16.50
N PRO A 308 -1.60 -7.25 -16.01
CA PRO A 308 -0.43 -7.24 -16.88
C PRO A 308 -0.44 -8.44 -17.84
N PHE A 309 0.35 -8.33 -18.90
CA PHE A 309 0.59 -9.39 -19.86
C PHE A 309 1.10 -10.65 -19.16
N ARG A 310 0.51 -11.80 -19.51
CA ARG A 310 0.92 -13.11 -18.99
C ARG A 310 1.93 -13.73 -19.96
N PHE A 311 3.19 -13.78 -19.54
CA PHE A 311 4.22 -14.56 -20.22
C PHE A 311 3.89 -16.05 -20.17
N ASN A 312 4.06 -16.72 -21.30
CA ASN A 312 3.92 -18.16 -21.47
C ASN A 312 5.28 -18.81 -21.74
N HIS A 313 5.30 -20.14 -21.86
CA HIS A 313 6.53 -20.88 -22.16
C HIS A 313 7.23 -20.38 -23.43
N ALA A 314 6.48 -20.00 -24.47
CA ALA A 314 7.04 -19.49 -25.72
C ALA A 314 7.76 -18.14 -25.55
N ASP A 315 7.39 -17.34 -24.54
CA ASP A 315 7.97 -16.03 -24.29
C ASP A 315 9.27 -16.11 -23.48
N ALA A 316 9.53 -17.23 -22.79
CA ALA A 316 10.65 -17.43 -21.88
C ALA A 316 12.00 -17.63 -22.58
N SER A 317 12.31 -16.81 -23.59
CA SER A 317 13.58 -16.82 -24.30
C SER A 317 14.70 -16.19 -23.46
N PRO A 318 15.96 -16.65 -23.60
CA PRO A 318 17.10 -16.03 -22.93
C PRO A 318 17.25 -14.54 -23.26
N GLN A 319 16.95 -14.15 -24.51
CA GLN A 319 17.02 -12.76 -24.94
C GLN A 319 16.01 -11.90 -24.19
N LEU A 320 14.74 -12.29 -24.13
CA LEU A 320 13.72 -11.52 -23.41
C LEU A 320 14.06 -11.40 -21.91
N ILE A 321 14.57 -12.47 -21.30
CA ILE A 321 15.01 -12.43 -19.89
C ILE A 321 16.14 -11.43 -19.71
N GLN A 322 17.09 -11.38 -20.65
CA GLN A 322 18.18 -10.41 -20.63
C GLN A 322 17.67 -8.98 -20.83
N ASP A 323 16.77 -8.77 -21.79
CA ASP A 323 16.16 -7.46 -22.06
C ASP A 323 15.45 -6.94 -20.80
N ILE A 324 14.69 -7.80 -20.10
CA ILE A 324 14.02 -7.45 -18.84
C ILE A 324 15.03 -7.04 -17.76
N LYS A 325 16.18 -7.74 -17.68
CA LYS A 325 17.23 -7.45 -16.69
C LYS A 325 17.96 -6.13 -16.93
N GLU A 326 18.00 -5.67 -18.18
CA GLU A 326 18.63 -4.40 -18.58
C GLU A 326 17.69 -3.20 -18.38
N VAL A 327 16.41 -3.43 -18.09
CA VAL A 327 15.49 -2.35 -17.70
C VAL A 327 15.87 -1.80 -16.33
N HIS A 328 16.73 -0.78 -16.32
CA HIS A 328 17.16 -0.05 -15.10
C HIS A 328 16.05 0.77 -14.43
N THR A 329 14.90 0.93 -15.09
CA THR A 329 13.71 1.61 -14.57
C THR A 329 12.63 0.59 -14.20
N ILE A 330 12.81 -0.11 -13.08
CA ILE A 330 11.78 -1.02 -12.55
C ILE A 330 10.67 -0.22 -11.88
N GLY A 331 9.89 0.50 -12.68
CA GLY A 331 8.56 0.99 -12.30
C GLY A 331 7.57 0.30 -13.22
N SER A 332 6.36 0.03 -12.72
CA SER A 332 5.26 -0.26 -13.62
C SER A 332 5.17 0.89 -14.63
N ARG A 333 5.50 0.67 -15.90
CA ARG A 333 4.91 1.48 -16.98
C ARG A 333 3.43 1.11 -17.07
N ALA A 334 2.66 1.45 -16.03
CA ALA A 334 1.30 1.91 -16.24
C ALA A 334 1.43 3.31 -16.91
N PRO A 335 0.64 3.60 -17.94
CA PRO A 335 0.99 4.57 -18.97
C PRO A 335 1.24 5.98 -18.43
N VAL A 336 2.41 6.52 -18.81
CA VAL A 336 2.60 7.95 -19.06
C VAL A 336 1.99 8.26 -20.44
N ASP A 337 0.66 8.12 -20.58
CA ASP A 337 -0.14 8.82 -21.59
C ASP A 337 -1.31 9.57 -20.95
#